data_AF-A0A251S2H4-F1
#
_entry.id   AF-A0A251S2H4-F1
#
_cell.length_a   1.000
_cell.length_b   1.000
_cell.length_c   1.000
_cell.angle_alpha   90.00
_cell.angle_beta   90.00
_cell.angle_gamma   90.00
#
_symmetry.space_group_name_H-M   'P 1'
#
loop_
_entity.id
_entity.type
_entity.pdbx_description
1 polymer ?
#
loop_
_entity_poly.entity_id
_entity_poly.type
_entity_poly.pdbx_seq_one_letter_code
_entity_poly.pdbx_strand_id
1 'polypeptide(L)'
;MCLFSIEERARLHFIIFMMYPILLSSSGFSCLDVHPGRRTFVTSDQICGRYNKPLTTKHEHKFKCKIGAMENRGVVVVKPKPNKGLTSIVVDWMEKFIVKLMYDSSQPHHWLSHNFAPVHETPPSKHLPVIGRLPECLNGEFVRVGPNSKFPPVAGYHWFDGDGMIHGLRIKDGKPSYLSRYVRTSRLTQEEFFGGAKFIKVGDLKGPLGFSMILIEMIRSKLKVIDLSYGNGTGNTALIYHYGKLLALSEGDKPYVIKVLEDGDLQTLGLMDYDQRLSHNFTAHPKIDPVTGEMFAFGYSRTPPYVTYRVISKDGVMNDPVQITVPESIMMHDFAITQNYAIFMDLPLYFRPKEMVKGEKFSYVFDATKKARFGILPRYAKNELQIKWFELPTCFIFHTANAWEEGNEVILIACRLQNPNLDMVPSYNFTNELYEMRFNMETGIASQKKLSESAVDFPKVNQFYTGRKQ
;
A
#
# COMPACT_ATOMS: atom_id res chain seq x y z
N MET A 1 -6.48 14.32 57.03
CA MET A 1 -5.07 14.44 56.61
C MET A 1 -4.83 13.34 55.58
N CYS A 2 -5.13 13.60 54.31
CA CYS A 2 -4.19 14.02 53.24
C CYS A 2 -3.46 12.81 52.64
N LEU A 3 -3.31 12.58 51.32
CA LEU A 3 -3.88 13.09 50.05
C LEU A 3 -3.08 12.40 48.91
N PHE A 4 -3.73 12.08 47.77
CA PHE A 4 -3.18 11.87 46.39
C PHE A 4 -2.27 10.66 46.07
N SER A 5 -2.28 10.00 44.90
CA SER A 5 -3.10 10.06 43.67
C SER A 5 -2.78 8.78 42.85
N ILE A 6 -3.79 8.15 42.26
CA ILE A 6 -3.68 7.09 41.23
C ILE A 6 -4.21 7.72 39.94
N GLU A 7 -3.34 8.09 39.01
CA GLU A 7 -3.70 8.50 37.65
C GLU A 7 -2.45 8.39 36.77
N GLU A 8 -2.38 7.38 35.88
CA GLU A 8 -1.62 7.35 34.59
C GLU A 8 -1.45 5.93 34.00
N ARG A 9 -2.52 5.14 33.89
CA ARG A 9 -2.48 3.90 33.07
C ARG A 9 -3.82 3.59 32.42
N ALA A 10 -4.27 4.38 31.44
CA ALA A 10 -5.32 3.96 30.49
C ALA A 10 -5.60 4.96 29.36
N ARG A 11 -4.61 5.45 28.59
CA ARG A 11 -4.90 6.12 27.30
C ARG A 11 -3.74 5.93 26.32
N LEU A 12 -3.81 4.90 25.48
CA LEU A 12 -3.30 4.80 24.10
C LEU A 12 -3.42 3.33 23.64
N HIS A 13 -4.64 2.89 23.32
CA HIS A 13 -4.88 1.58 22.68
C HIS A 13 -5.72 1.71 21.40
N PHE A 14 -5.74 2.88 20.77
CA PHE A 14 -6.57 3.17 19.60
C PHE A 14 -5.80 3.86 18.47
N ILE A 15 -4.70 3.24 18.02
CA ILE A 15 -4.13 3.45 16.67
C ILE A 15 -3.78 2.11 15.99
N ILE A 16 -3.87 0.99 16.72
CA ILE A 16 -3.46 -0.32 16.23
C ILE A 16 -4.65 -1.24 16.47
N PHE A 17 -5.62 -1.31 15.55
CA PHE A 17 -6.70 -2.31 15.67
C PHE A 17 -7.09 -2.94 14.33
N MET A 18 -6.54 -2.48 13.20
CA MET A 18 -6.72 -3.14 11.89
C MET A 18 -5.58 -4.07 11.49
N MET A 19 -4.69 -4.43 12.43
CA MET A 19 -3.49 -5.24 12.12
C MET A 19 -3.24 -6.47 12.99
N TYR A 20 -4.18 -6.91 13.83
CA TYR A 20 -3.94 -8.07 14.70
C TYR A 20 -4.61 -9.37 14.21
N PRO A 21 -3.89 -10.50 14.15
CA PRO A 21 -4.48 -11.82 14.35
C PRO A 21 -4.78 -12.04 15.84
N ILE A 22 -5.91 -12.68 16.12
CA ILE A 22 -6.43 -12.95 17.46
C ILE A 22 -5.54 -13.97 18.17
N LEU A 23 -4.94 -13.61 19.31
CA LEU A 23 -4.52 -14.55 20.34
C LEU A 23 -5.36 -14.28 21.60
N LEU A 24 -6.25 -15.22 21.90
CA LEU A 24 -7.03 -15.24 23.13
C LEU A 24 -6.12 -15.64 24.29
N SER A 25 -5.92 -14.76 25.27
CA SER A 25 -5.62 -15.19 26.64
C SER A 25 -6.70 -14.69 27.58
N SER A 26 -7.17 -15.63 28.39
CA SER A 26 -8.31 -15.51 29.29
C SER A 26 -7.92 -14.78 30.58
N SER A 27 -8.55 -13.64 30.85
CA SER A 27 -8.86 -13.19 32.21
C SER A 27 -9.88 -12.05 32.15
N GLY A 28 -11.09 -12.31 32.64
CA GLY A 28 -12.23 -11.41 32.54
C GLY A 28 -12.13 -10.19 33.46
N PHE A 29 -12.83 -9.12 33.09
CA PHE A 29 -13.25 -8.08 34.03
C PHE A 29 -14.62 -7.51 33.66
N SER A 30 -15.35 -7.21 34.72
CA SER A 30 -16.74 -6.77 34.85
C SER A 30 -17.02 -5.37 34.29
N CYS A 31 -18.26 -5.17 33.85
CA CYS A 31 -18.83 -3.91 33.40
C CYS A 31 -18.84 -2.83 34.51
N LEU A 32 -18.61 -1.58 34.13
CA LEU A 32 -19.09 -0.40 34.85
C LEU A 32 -19.47 0.69 33.84
N ASP A 33 -20.76 1.02 33.88
CA ASP A 33 -21.45 2.06 33.12
C ASP A 33 -20.99 3.46 33.52
N VAL A 34 -20.77 4.34 32.53
CA VAL A 34 -20.87 5.80 32.71
C VAL A 34 -21.59 6.41 31.50
N HIS A 35 -22.62 7.18 31.82
CA HIS A 35 -23.70 7.78 31.02
C HIS A 35 -23.30 8.87 29.98
N PRO A 36 -24.25 9.38 29.14
CA PRO A 36 -24.04 9.58 27.71
C PRO A 36 -23.86 11.04 27.28
N GLY A 37 -23.08 11.24 26.21
CA GLY A 37 -23.03 12.47 25.43
C GLY A 37 -22.98 12.12 23.94
N ARG A 38 -24.00 12.57 23.20
CA ARG A 38 -24.30 12.33 21.77
C ARG A 38 -23.13 11.77 20.94
N ARG A 39 -23.19 10.46 20.69
CA ARG A 39 -22.52 9.83 19.54
C ARG A 39 -23.62 9.46 18.55
N THR A 40 -23.59 10.05 17.37
CA THR A 40 -24.28 9.51 16.21
C THR A 40 -23.60 8.20 15.85
N PHE A 41 -24.09 7.09 16.41
CA PHE A 41 -23.73 5.76 15.95
C PHE A 41 -24.39 5.55 14.58
N VAL A 42 -23.56 5.26 13.59
CA VAL A 42 -24.02 4.64 12.34
C VAL A 42 -24.58 3.26 12.73
N THR A 43 -25.90 3.14 12.77
CA THR A 43 -26.57 1.88 13.07
C THR A 43 -26.40 0.91 11.89
N SER A 44 -26.53 -0.40 12.15
CA SER A 44 -26.47 -1.48 11.14
C SER A 44 -27.35 -1.22 9.91
N ASP A 45 -28.42 -0.45 10.09
CA ASP A 45 -29.40 -0.15 9.05
C ASP A 45 -28.85 0.76 7.93
N GLN A 46 -27.80 1.55 8.18
CA GLN A 46 -27.16 2.37 7.14
C GLN A 46 -26.25 1.56 6.19
N ILE A 47 -25.79 0.36 6.59
CA ILE A 47 -24.92 -0.49 5.76
C ILE A 47 -25.73 -1.28 4.72
N CYS A 48 -26.95 -1.70 5.05
CA CYS A 48 -27.70 -2.68 4.25
C CYS A 48 -28.61 -2.06 3.15
N GLY A 49 -28.53 -0.76 2.86
CA GLY A 49 -29.57 -0.04 2.09
C GLY A 49 -29.58 -0.12 0.56
N ARG A 50 -28.70 -0.86 -0.14
CA ARG A 50 -28.57 -0.71 -1.62
C ARG A 50 -28.25 -1.94 -2.49
N TYR A 51 -28.42 -3.17 -2.02
CA TYR A 51 -28.18 -4.34 -2.87
C TYR A 51 -29.36 -5.31 -2.85
N ASN A 52 -30.11 -5.38 -3.95
CA ASN A 52 -30.78 -6.59 -4.41
C ASN A 52 -31.42 -6.40 -5.79
N LYS A 53 -30.97 -7.18 -6.79
CA LYS A 53 -31.82 -7.77 -7.84
C LYS A 53 -31.06 -8.94 -8.51
N PRO A 54 -31.62 -10.16 -8.54
CA PRO A 54 -31.00 -11.31 -9.19
C PRO A 54 -31.37 -11.39 -10.67
N LEU A 55 -30.41 -11.81 -11.52
CA LEU A 55 -30.63 -12.14 -12.94
C LEU A 55 -30.71 -13.66 -13.11
N THR A 56 -31.74 -14.11 -13.82
CA THR A 56 -32.06 -15.53 -14.08
C THR A 56 -31.29 -16.12 -15.27
N THR A 57 -31.11 -17.44 -15.23
CA THR A 57 -30.22 -18.28 -16.04
C THR A 57 -30.83 -18.80 -17.35
N LYS A 58 -30.01 -18.84 -18.41
CA LYS A 58 -29.86 -19.93 -19.41
C LYS A 58 -28.96 -19.46 -20.56
N HIS A 59 -27.64 -19.72 -20.51
CA HIS A 59 -26.72 -19.84 -21.67
C HIS A 59 -25.28 -20.18 -21.18
N GLU A 60 -25.08 -21.32 -20.50
CA GLU A 60 -23.82 -21.55 -19.74
C GLU A 60 -22.60 -22.04 -20.54
N HIS A 61 -22.76 -22.66 -21.72
CA HIS A 61 -21.61 -23.35 -22.34
C HIS A 61 -20.76 -22.50 -23.31
N LYS A 62 -21.35 -21.60 -24.11
CA LYS A 62 -20.59 -20.66 -24.96
C LYS A 62 -20.05 -19.45 -24.18
N PHE A 63 -20.67 -19.10 -23.05
CA PHE A 63 -20.22 -18.02 -22.18
C PHE A 63 -18.95 -18.40 -21.40
N LYS A 64 -18.83 -19.61 -20.84
CA LYS A 64 -17.64 -20.02 -20.06
C LYS A 64 -16.31 -19.88 -20.82
N CYS A 65 -16.29 -20.21 -22.12
CA CYS A 65 -15.07 -20.12 -22.92
C CYS A 65 -14.67 -18.66 -23.27
N LYS A 66 -15.64 -17.75 -23.44
CA LYS A 66 -15.37 -16.31 -23.60
C LYS A 66 -15.04 -15.63 -22.27
N ILE A 67 -15.70 -16.03 -21.18
CA ILE A 67 -15.44 -15.53 -19.83
C ILE A 67 -14.01 -15.89 -19.43
N GLY A 68 -13.54 -17.13 -19.61
CA GLY A 68 -12.16 -17.52 -19.27
C GLY A 68 -11.09 -16.76 -20.05
N ALA A 69 -11.36 -16.40 -21.32
CA ALA A 69 -10.47 -15.55 -22.12
C ALA A 69 -10.49 -14.06 -21.67
N MET A 70 -11.63 -13.56 -21.19
CA MET A 70 -11.75 -12.21 -20.60
C MET A 70 -11.19 -12.15 -19.17
N GLU A 71 -11.28 -13.24 -18.41
CA GLU A 71 -10.82 -13.37 -17.02
C GLU A 71 -9.30 -13.27 -16.91
N ASN A 72 -8.56 -13.64 -17.97
CA ASN A 72 -7.09 -13.56 -18.03
C ASN A 72 -6.54 -12.45 -18.94
N ARG A 73 -7.40 -11.59 -19.50
CA ARG A 73 -6.93 -10.48 -20.34
C ARG A 73 -5.98 -9.55 -19.56
N GLY A 74 -4.84 -9.23 -20.16
CA GLY A 74 -3.80 -8.40 -19.57
C GLY A 74 -3.06 -9.03 -18.38
N VAL A 75 -3.19 -10.35 -18.16
CA VAL A 75 -2.51 -11.08 -17.07
C VAL A 75 -1.38 -11.94 -17.62
N VAL A 76 -0.17 -11.73 -17.12
CA VAL A 76 1.04 -12.46 -17.49
C VAL A 76 1.43 -13.42 -16.37
N VAL A 77 1.51 -14.71 -16.70
CA VAL A 77 1.97 -15.72 -15.73
C VAL A 77 3.45 -15.48 -15.41
N VAL A 78 3.76 -15.36 -14.13
CA VAL A 78 5.11 -15.10 -13.63
C VAL A 78 5.96 -16.38 -13.69
N LYS A 79 7.02 -16.37 -14.51
CA LYS A 79 7.96 -17.50 -14.67
C LYS A 79 9.40 -16.97 -14.80
N PRO A 80 9.97 -16.42 -13.72
CA PRO A 80 11.34 -15.93 -13.72
C PRO A 80 12.34 -17.08 -13.95
N LYS A 81 13.48 -16.77 -14.55
CA LYS A 81 14.56 -17.73 -14.86
C LYS A 81 15.87 -17.34 -14.15
N PRO A 82 15.94 -17.43 -12.81
CA PRO A 82 17.17 -17.19 -12.06
C PRO A 82 18.22 -18.28 -12.34
N ASN A 83 19.49 -17.99 -12.03
CA ASN A 83 20.60 -18.92 -12.22
C ASN A 83 21.35 -19.21 -10.90
N LYS A 84 21.41 -20.48 -10.50
CA LYS A 84 22.05 -20.99 -9.26
C LYS A 84 23.47 -21.55 -9.48
N GLY A 85 24.19 -21.05 -10.48
CA GLY A 85 25.55 -21.50 -10.80
C GLY A 85 26.65 -20.95 -9.88
N LEU A 86 27.90 -21.22 -10.24
CA LEU A 86 29.10 -20.76 -9.52
C LEU A 86 29.12 -19.23 -9.32
N THR A 87 28.65 -18.46 -10.31
CA THR A 87 28.55 -17.00 -10.22
C THR A 87 27.64 -16.54 -9.09
N SER A 88 26.48 -17.20 -8.89
CA SER A 88 25.59 -16.90 -7.74
C SER A 88 26.32 -17.14 -6.42
N ILE A 89 27.03 -18.25 -6.30
CA ILE A 89 27.77 -18.60 -5.08
C ILE A 89 28.82 -17.54 -4.77
N VAL A 90 29.63 -17.13 -5.75
CA VAL A 90 30.68 -16.12 -5.55
C VAL A 90 30.09 -14.78 -5.11
N VAL A 91 28.99 -14.33 -5.73
CA VAL A 91 28.33 -13.07 -5.36
C VAL A 91 27.74 -13.16 -3.94
N ASP A 92 27.18 -14.30 -3.55
CA ASP A 92 26.66 -14.51 -2.20
C ASP A 92 27.76 -14.52 -1.13
N TRP A 93 28.92 -15.09 -1.44
CA TRP A 93 30.10 -15.01 -0.56
C TRP A 93 30.57 -13.56 -0.39
N MET A 94 30.57 -12.78 -1.46
CA MET A 94 30.91 -11.37 -1.43
C MET A 94 29.92 -10.56 -0.58
N GLU A 95 28.60 -10.80 -0.74
CA GLU A 95 27.56 -10.20 0.11
C GLU A 95 27.78 -10.53 1.58
N LYS A 96 27.94 -11.82 1.92
CA LYS A 96 28.17 -12.24 3.31
C LYS A 96 29.41 -11.63 3.92
N PHE A 97 30.49 -11.50 3.14
CA PHE A 97 31.71 -10.84 3.59
C PHE A 97 31.49 -9.36 3.90
N ILE A 98 30.83 -8.64 3.00
CA ILE A 98 30.47 -7.22 3.17
C ILE A 98 29.57 -7.03 4.40
N VAL A 99 28.52 -7.83 4.52
CA VAL A 99 27.59 -7.79 5.66
C VAL A 99 28.31 -8.06 6.98
N LYS A 100 29.17 -9.08 7.03
CA LYS A 100 29.95 -9.39 8.23
C LYS A 100 30.86 -8.24 8.68
N LEU A 101 31.38 -7.45 7.75
CA LEU A 101 32.25 -6.32 8.06
C LEU A 101 31.47 -5.06 8.49
N MET A 102 30.25 -4.88 8.01
CA MET A 102 29.56 -3.58 8.01
C MET A 102 28.20 -3.60 8.72
N TYR A 103 27.70 -4.76 9.14
CA TYR A 103 26.41 -4.92 9.80
C TYR A 103 26.55 -5.58 11.17
N ASP A 104 26.01 -4.94 12.20
CA ASP A 104 25.95 -5.50 13.55
C ASP A 104 24.73 -6.40 13.72
N SER A 105 24.91 -7.70 13.48
CA SER A 105 23.86 -8.71 13.66
C SER A 105 23.46 -8.98 15.11
N SER A 106 24.12 -8.39 16.11
CA SER A 106 23.73 -8.51 17.52
C SER A 106 22.52 -7.65 17.87
N GLN A 107 22.22 -6.63 17.05
CA GLN A 107 21.04 -5.78 17.25
C GLN A 107 19.75 -6.56 16.94
N PRO A 108 18.73 -6.47 17.80
CA PRO A 108 17.46 -7.14 17.54
C PRO A 108 16.74 -6.53 16.33
N HIS A 109 16.20 -7.39 15.47
CA HIS A 109 15.27 -6.97 14.42
C HIS A 109 13.90 -6.66 15.04
N HIS A 110 13.69 -5.42 15.49
CA HIS A 110 12.41 -4.97 16.06
C HIS A 110 11.21 -5.25 15.14
N TRP A 111 11.42 -5.18 13.82
CA TRP A 111 10.41 -5.43 12.79
C TRP A 111 10.16 -6.90 12.44
N LEU A 112 10.82 -7.82 13.16
CA LEU A 112 10.63 -9.27 13.00
C LEU A 112 10.35 -9.94 14.35
N SER A 113 10.05 -9.16 15.39
CA SER A 113 9.76 -9.66 16.73
C SER A 113 8.34 -9.33 17.16
N HIS A 114 7.85 -10.08 18.16
CA HIS A 114 6.50 -9.93 18.72
C HIS A 114 5.43 -9.93 17.61
N ASN A 115 4.60 -8.88 17.55
CA ASN A 115 3.51 -8.78 16.57
C ASN A 115 3.99 -8.51 15.13
N PHE A 116 5.26 -8.15 14.94
CA PHE A 116 5.87 -8.01 13.62
C PHE A 116 6.56 -9.29 13.15
N ALA A 117 6.59 -10.34 13.97
CA ALA A 117 7.16 -11.62 13.57
C ALA A 117 6.38 -12.23 12.40
N PRO A 118 7.07 -12.88 11.45
CA PRO A 118 6.42 -13.51 10.32
C PRO A 118 5.54 -14.69 10.78
N VAL A 119 4.44 -14.90 10.06
CA VAL A 119 3.51 -16.01 10.28
C VAL A 119 3.44 -16.93 9.07
N HIS A 120 2.97 -18.16 9.29
CA HIS A 120 2.77 -19.15 8.22
C HIS A 120 1.41 -18.98 7.53
N GLU A 121 1.30 -19.55 6.33
CA GLU A 121 0.03 -19.62 5.61
C GLU A 121 -0.97 -20.50 6.36
N THR A 122 -2.23 -20.09 6.33
CA THR A 122 -3.35 -20.81 6.93
C THR A 122 -4.34 -21.14 5.82
N PRO A 123 -4.63 -22.42 5.53
CA PRO A 123 -5.66 -22.78 4.56
C PRO A 123 -7.05 -22.34 5.04
N PRO A 124 -8.05 -22.30 4.13
CA PRO A 124 -9.42 -21.95 4.48
C PRO A 124 -9.92 -22.71 5.71
N SER A 125 -10.03 -21.98 6.82
CA SER A 125 -10.40 -22.48 8.13
C SER A 125 -11.83 -22.05 8.43
N LYS A 126 -12.71 -23.04 8.51
CA LYS A 126 -14.14 -22.86 8.77
C LYS A 126 -14.41 -22.88 10.28
N HIS A 127 -15.65 -22.56 10.66
CA HIS A 127 -16.14 -22.67 12.04
C HIS A 127 -15.42 -21.75 13.03
N LEU A 128 -15.12 -20.51 12.63
CA LEU A 128 -14.55 -19.55 13.55
C LEU A 128 -15.55 -19.25 14.68
N PRO A 129 -15.11 -19.19 15.95
CA PRO A 129 -15.97 -18.83 17.06
C PRO A 129 -16.45 -17.38 16.89
N VAL A 130 -17.77 -17.18 16.98
CA VAL A 130 -18.41 -15.86 16.91
C VAL A 130 -18.98 -15.53 18.29
N ILE A 131 -18.56 -14.38 18.83
CA ILE A 131 -19.15 -13.79 20.03
C ILE A 131 -20.11 -12.68 19.58
N GLY A 132 -21.40 -12.78 19.95
CA GLY A 132 -22.45 -11.89 19.45
C GLY A 132 -23.14 -12.43 18.18
N ARG A 133 -23.55 -11.54 17.27
CA ARG A 133 -24.26 -11.91 16.03
C ARG A 133 -23.65 -11.19 14.83
N LEU A 134 -23.38 -11.93 13.75
CA LEU A 134 -23.02 -11.35 12.46
C LEU A 134 -24.27 -10.79 11.77
N PRO A 135 -24.24 -9.56 11.22
CA PRO A 135 -25.35 -9.02 10.45
C PRO A 135 -25.65 -9.89 9.22
N GLU A 136 -26.93 -10.25 9.03
CA GLU A 136 -27.35 -11.17 7.97
C GLU A 136 -27.09 -10.65 6.55
N CYS A 137 -27.01 -9.33 6.40
CA CYS A 137 -26.75 -8.69 5.11
C CYS A 137 -25.27 -8.78 4.67
N LEU A 138 -24.35 -9.20 5.56
CA LEU A 138 -22.95 -9.40 5.20
C LEU A 138 -22.78 -10.69 4.41
N ASN A 139 -22.48 -10.54 3.13
CA ASN A 139 -22.11 -11.66 2.25
C ASN A 139 -21.00 -11.21 1.31
N GLY A 140 -19.77 -11.63 1.60
CA GLY A 140 -18.60 -11.14 0.89
C GLY A 140 -17.30 -11.49 1.61
N GLU A 141 -16.23 -10.81 1.22
CA GLU A 141 -14.89 -11.05 1.74
C GLU A 141 -14.24 -9.73 2.16
N PHE A 142 -13.71 -9.72 3.37
CA PHE A 142 -12.79 -8.70 3.82
C PHE A 142 -11.37 -9.23 3.66
N VAL A 143 -10.59 -8.57 2.80
CA VAL A 143 -9.18 -8.91 2.57
C VAL A 143 -8.30 -7.75 3.00
N ARG A 144 -7.16 -8.09 3.61
CA ARG A 144 -6.07 -7.16 3.89
C ARG A 144 -4.74 -7.79 3.50
N VAL A 145 -3.80 -6.99 3.04
CA VAL A 145 -2.43 -7.43 2.76
C VAL A 145 -1.47 -6.70 3.68
N GLY A 146 -0.39 -7.36 4.03
CA GLY A 146 0.71 -6.74 4.75
C GLY A 146 2.03 -7.45 4.51
N PRO A 147 3.14 -6.82 4.93
CA PRO A 147 4.47 -7.38 4.84
C PRO A 147 4.64 -8.56 5.81
N ASN A 148 5.13 -9.69 5.31
CA ASN A 148 5.39 -10.89 6.07
C ASN A 148 6.63 -11.59 5.47
N SER A 149 7.80 -11.47 6.12
CA SER A 149 9.05 -12.02 5.54
C SER A 149 8.99 -13.55 5.42
N LYS A 150 9.13 -14.12 4.22
CA LYS A 150 9.22 -15.59 4.03
C LYS A 150 10.55 -16.13 4.53
N PHE A 151 11.63 -15.43 4.23
CA PHE A 151 13.00 -15.80 4.59
C PHE A 151 13.60 -14.76 5.54
N PRO A 152 14.51 -15.16 6.44
CA PRO A 152 15.29 -14.21 7.23
C PRO A 152 16.06 -13.24 6.33
N PRO A 153 16.16 -11.94 6.68
CA PRO A 153 17.00 -10.98 5.97
C PRO A 153 18.48 -11.35 6.10
N VAL A 154 19.29 -10.93 5.13
CA VAL A 154 20.76 -11.11 5.19
C VAL A 154 21.39 -10.05 6.10
N ALA A 155 20.88 -8.81 6.06
CA ALA A 155 21.35 -7.69 6.86
C ALA A 155 20.15 -6.87 7.38
N GLY A 156 19.97 -5.64 6.92
CA GLY A 156 18.92 -4.74 7.41
C GLY A 156 17.51 -5.21 7.01
N TYR A 157 16.53 -4.83 7.83
CA TYR A 157 15.12 -5.09 7.54
C TYR A 157 14.26 -3.96 8.07
N HIS A 158 13.37 -3.44 7.22
CA HIS A 158 12.35 -2.48 7.56
C HIS A 158 10.97 -3.15 7.44
N TRP A 159 9.98 -2.72 8.23
CA TRP A 159 8.63 -3.31 8.15
C TRP A 159 8.00 -3.26 6.75
N PHE A 160 8.42 -2.36 5.85
CA PHE A 160 7.97 -2.34 4.45
C PHE A 160 8.51 -3.49 3.58
N ASP A 161 9.50 -4.27 4.05
CA ASP A 161 10.27 -5.20 3.21
C ASP A 161 9.66 -6.59 3.02
N GLY A 162 8.74 -6.98 3.89
CA GLY A 162 8.21 -8.34 3.93
C GLY A 162 7.42 -8.68 2.67
N ASP A 163 7.44 -9.96 2.29
CA ASP A 163 6.62 -10.45 1.18
C ASP A 163 5.14 -10.24 1.48
N GLY A 164 4.34 -9.92 0.46
CA GLY A 164 2.92 -9.67 0.67
C GLY A 164 2.21 -10.93 1.11
N MET A 165 1.57 -10.90 2.29
CA MET A 165 0.66 -11.94 2.73
C MET A 165 -0.75 -11.37 2.88
N ILE A 166 -1.70 -11.98 2.18
CA ILE A 166 -3.10 -11.63 2.25
C ILE A 166 -3.74 -12.44 3.37
N HIS A 167 -4.50 -11.76 4.23
CA HIS A 167 -5.43 -12.36 5.17
C HIS A 167 -6.85 -12.12 4.65
N GLY A 168 -7.62 -13.20 4.50
CA GLY A 168 -9.02 -13.15 4.08
C GLY A 168 -9.97 -13.55 5.21
N LEU A 169 -11.03 -12.79 5.42
CA LEU A 169 -12.19 -13.15 6.22
C LEU A 169 -13.42 -13.13 5.32
N ARG A 170 -13.89 -14.32 4.95
CA ARG A 170 -15.11 -14.48 4.16
C ARG A 170 -16.29 -14.71 5.08
N ILE A 171 -17.39 -13.99 4.86
CA ILE A 171 -18.68 -14.24 5.50
C ILE A 171 -19.65 -14.63 4.40
N LYS A 172 -20.21 -15.84 4.51
CA LYS A 172 -21.23 -16.35 3.59
C LYS A 172 -22.30 -17.10 4.38
N ASP A 173 -23.55 -16.74 4.17
CA ASP A 173 -24.71 -17.36 4.83
C ASP A 173 -24.56 -17.40 6.37
N GLY A 174 -24.10 -16.28 6.95
CA GLY A 174 -23.86 -16.14 8.39
C GLY A 174 -22.64 -16.92 8.92
N LYS A 175 -21.84 -17.55 8.05
CA LYS A 175 -20.69 -18.38 8.44
C LYS A 175 -19.38 -17.70 8.04
N PRO A 176 -18.50 -17.40 9.01
CA PRO A 176 -17.19 -16.86 8.73
C PRO A 176 -16.16 -17.97 8.44
N SER A 177 -15.21 -17.69 7.55
CA SER A 177 -14.01 -18.49 7.33
C SER A 177 -12.78 -17.59 7.16
N TYR A 178 -11.63 -18.05 7.65
CA TYR A 178 -10.37 -17.32 7.61
C TYR A 178 -9.31 -18.08 6.79
N LEU A 179 -8.41 -17.34 6.14
CA LEU A 179 -7.20 -17.90 5.53
C LEU A 179 -6.06 -16.87 5.51
N SER A 180 -4.85 -17.36 5.24
CA SER A 180 -3.75 -16.53 4.79
C SER A 180 -2.93 -17.19 3.66
N ARG A 181 -2.55 -16.37 2.67
CA ARG A 181 -1.74 -16.77 1.50
C ARG A 181 -0.73 -15.70 1.14
N TYR A 182 0.47 -16.12 0.76
CA TYR A 182 1.43 -15.22 0.14
C TYR A 182 0.98 -14.81 -1.26
N VAL A 183 1.22 -13.56 -1.62
CA VAL A 183 1.22 -13.12 -3.02
C VAL A 183 2.43 -13.75 -3.69
N ARG A 184 2.20 -14.61 -4.68
CA ARG A 184 3.26 -15.35 -5.39
C ARG A 184 3.99 -14.43 -6.38
N THR A 185 4.80 -13.51 -5.86
CA THR A 185 5.55 -12.56 -6.67
C THR A 185 6.73 -13.21 -7.40
N SER A 186 7.25 -12.52 -8.42
CA SER A 186 8.51 -12.89 -9.09
C SER A 186 9.66 -13.00 -8.08
N ARG A 187 9.75 -12.01 -7.17
CA ARG A 187 10.74 -11.99 -6.08
C ARG A 187 10.61 -13.23 -5.19
N LEU A 188 9.44 -13.49 -4.63
CA LEU A 188 9.24 -14.62 -3.71
C LEU A 188 9.52 -15.97 -4.40
N THR A 189 9.06 -16.13 -5.64
CA THR A 189 9.32 -17.34 -6.44
C THR A 189 10.82 -17.60 -6.63
N GLN A 190 11.60 -16.53 -6.85
CA GLN A 190 13.06 -16.65 -6.97
C GLN A 190 13.73 -16.92 -5.63
N GLU A 191 13.33 -16.26 -4.54
CA GLU A 191 13.89 -16.52 -3.21
C GLU A 191 13.62 -17.97 -2.75
N GLU A 192 12.47 -18.54 -3.09
CA GLU A 192 12.19 -19.97 -2.88
C GLU A 192 13.10 -20.88 -3.72
N PHE A 193 13.37 -20.54 -4.98
CA PHE A 193 14.32 -21.26 -5.83
C PHE A 193 15.74 -21.26 -5.23
N PHE A 194 16.15 -20.14 -4.63
CA PHE A 194 17.43 -20.06 -3.94
C PHE A 194 17.43 -20.69 -2.54
N GLY A 195 16.28 -20.73 -1.86
CA GLY A 195 16.11 -21.19 -0.48
C GLY A 195 16.44 -20.11 0.55
N GLY A 196 16.32 -18.83 0.19
CA GLY A 196 16.68 -17.71 1.07
C GLY A 196 16.56 -16.34 0.39
N ALA A 197 16.69 -15.29 1.21
CA ALA A 197 16.63 -13.91 0.73
C ALA A 197 17.71 -13.61 -0.34
N LYS A 198 17.33 -12.86 -1.38
CA LYS A 198 18.21 -12.49 -2.51
C LYS A 198 18.10 -11.06 -2.97
N PHE A 199 16.96 -10.44 -2.73
CA PHE A 199 16.69 -9.08 -3.17
C PHE A 199 17.01 -8.10 -2.04
N ILE A 200 17.45 -6.90 -2.45
CA ILE A 200 17.73 -5.81 -1.52
C ILE A 200 16.48 -5.44 -0.74
N LYS A 201 16.69 -4.97 0.49
CA LYS A 201 15.64 -4.49 1.38
C LYS A 201 15.81 -3.00 1.63
N VAL A 202 14.70 -2.31 1.83
CA VAL A 202 14.64 -0.92 2.28
C VAL A 202 15.44 -0.75 3.56
N GLY A 203 15.38 -1.71 4.49
CA GLY A 203 16.22 -1.72 5.69
C GLY A 203 17.73 -1.84 5.43
N ASP A 204 18.16 -2.32 4.26
CA ASP A 204 19.58 -2.33 3.88
C ASP A 204 20.07 -0.94 3.47
N LEU A 205 19.18 -0.02 3.06
CA LEU A 205 19.50 1.22 2.35
C LEU A 205 20.01 2.34 3.25
N LYS A 206 20.99 2.03 4.10
CA LYS A 206 21.67 2.98 4.97
C LYS A 206 23.18 2.90 4.83
N GLY A 207 23.80 4.07 4.73
CA GLY A 207 25.26 4.19 4.76
C GLY A 207 26.00 3.44 3.66
N PRO A 208 27.30 3.15 3.87
CA PRO A 208 28.12 2.40 2.93
C PRO A 208 27.65 0.96 2.68
N LEU A 209 27.00 0.32 3.67
CA LEU A 209 26.42 -1.01 3.52
C LEU A 209 25.33 -1.00 2.44
N GLY A 210 24.36 -0.08 2.54
CA GLY A 210 23.27 0.01 1.58
C GLY A 210 23.74 0.32 0.16
N PHE A 211 24.77 1.15 0.01
CA PHE A 211 25.39 1.38 -1.30
C PHE A 211 25.99 0.09 -1.87
N SER A 212 26.66 -0.71 -1.03
CA SER A 212 27.21 -2.01 -1.43
C SER A 212 26.12 -3.02 -1.81
N MET A 213 24.99 -3.03 -1.09
CA MET A 213 23.84 -3.88 -1.40
C MET A 213 23.20 -3.51 -2.75
N ILE A 214 23.11 -2.21 -3.09
CA ILE A 214 22.67 -1.76 -4.42
C ILE A 214 23.61 -2.32 -5.51
N LEU A 215 24.93 -2.23 -5.31
CA LEU A 215 25.89 -2.77 -6.26
C LEU A 215 25.77 -4.29 -6.41
N ILE A 216 25.56 -5.02 -5.31
CA ILE A 216 25.35 -6.48 -5.32
C ILE A 216 24.11 -6.83 -6.14
N GLU A 217 22.98 -6.15 -5.95
CA GLU A 217 21.76 -6.40 -6.74
C GLU A 217 22.01 -6.11 -8.23
N MET A 218 22.70 -5.02 -8.56
CA MET A 218 23.09 -4.71 -9.94
C MET A 218 23.98 -5.81 -10.55
N ILE A 219 24.94 -6.33 -9.79
CA ILE A 219 25.81 -7.43 -10.21
C ILE A 219 24.98 -8.70 -10.41
N ARG A 220 24.11 -9.06 -9.47
CA ARG A 220 23.19 -10.22 -9.57
C ARG A 220 22.34 -10.12 -10.83
N SER A 221 21.77 -8.94 -11.12
CA SER A 221 20.97 -8.71 -12.32
C SER A 221 21.81 -8.85 -13.59
N LYS A 222 22.98 -8.21 -13.67
CA LYS A 222 23.85 -8.27 -14.87
C LYS A 222 24.36 -9.67 -15.16
N LEU A 223 24.68 -10.43 -14.12
CA LEU A 223 25.14 -11.81 -14.22
C LEU A 223 23.98 -12.83 -14.36
N LYS A 224 22.73 -12.34 -14.47
CA LYS A 224 21.51 -13.18 -14.57
C LYS A 224 21.36 -14.17 -13.43
N VAL A 225 21.88 -13.84 -12.25
CA VAL A 225 21.64 -14.59 -11.02
C VAL A 225 20.17 -14.42 -10.62
N ILE A 226 19.68 -13.18 -10.64
CA ILE A 226 18.25 -12.85 -10.49
C ILE A 226 17.68 -12.40 -11.83
N ASP A 227 16.38 -12.61 -12.01
CA ASP A 227 15.60 -12.22 -13.18
C ASP A 227 14.61 -11.11 -12.81
N LEU A 228 14.85 -9.90 -13.31
CA LEU A 228 14.03 -8.72 -13.06
C LEU A 228 12.96 -8.50 -14.14
N SER A 229 12.80 -9.40 -15.12
CA SER A 229 11.84 -9.24 -16.24
C SER A 229 10.38 -9.16 -15.79
N TYR A 230 10.07 -9.68 -14.60
CA TYR A 230 8.75 -9.63 -13.95
C TYR A 230 8.73 -8.73 -12.70
N GLY A 231 9.65 -7.77 -12.60
CA GLY A 231 9.77 -6.90 -11.43
C GLY A 231 10.33 -7.62 -10.19
N ASN A 232 10.46 -6.86 -9.10
CA ASN A 232 11.00 -7.31 -7.82
C ASN A 232 10.16 -6.85 -6.60
N GLY A 233 8.91 -6.44 -6.84
CA GLY A 233 7.99 -6.02 -5.78
C GLY A 233 7.50 -7.17 -4.91
N THR A 234 6.96 -6.80 -3.75
CA THR A 234 6.49 -7.73 -2.72
C THR A 234 4.99 -7.97 -2.75
N GLY A 235 4.23 -7.11 -3.43
CA GLY A 235 2.76 -7.15 -3.45
C GLY A 235 2.14 -6.91 -2.07
N ASN A 236 2.77 -6.14 -1.19
CA ASN A 236 2.47 -6.12 0.25
C ASN A 236 1.70 -4.88 0.75
N THR A 237 1.45 -3.88 -0.09
CA THR A 237 1.09 -2.53 0.37
C THR A 237 -0.42 -2.33 0.44
N ALA A 238 -1.15 -2.75 -0.60
CA ALA A 238 -2.59 -2.54 -0.67
C ALA A 238 -3.28 -3.56 -1.58
N LEU A 239 -4.60 -3.61 -1.48
CA LEU A 239 -5.49 -4.38 -2.36
C LEU A 239 -6.53 -3.45 -2.98
N ILE A 240 -6.83 -3.64 -4.26
CA ILE A 240 -7.98 -2.99 -4.91
C ILE A 240 -8.73 -3.98 -5.79
N TYR A 241 -10.06 -3.83 -5.85
CA TYR A 241 -10.90 -4.60 -6.76
C TYR A 241 -11.39 -3.72 -7.92
N HIS A 242 -11.04 -4.07 -9.15
CA HIS A 242 -11.44 -3.33 -10.34
C HIS A 242 -11.58 -4.29 -11.53
N TYR A 243 -12.59 -4.07 -12.37
CA TYR A 243 -12.86 -4.89 -13.56
C TYR A 243 -12.85 -6.41 -13.28
N GLY A 244 -13.50 -6.83 -12.19
CA GLY A 244 -13.60 -8.25 -11.84
C GLY A 244 -12.32 -8.87 -11.25
N LYS A 245 -11.26 -8.09 -11.03
CA LYS A 245 -9.96 -8.57 -10.54
C LYS A 245 -9.62 -7.94 -9.20
N LEU A 246 -9.20 -8.77 -8.24
CA LEU A 246 -8.53 -8.31 -7.04
C LEU A 246 -7.04 -8.16 -7.35
N LEU A 247 -6.48 -6.99 -7.06
CA LEU A 247 -5.10 -6.64 -7.38
C LEU A 247 -4.32 -6.41 -6.09
N ALA A 248 -3.25 -7.18 -5.88
CA ALA A 248 -2.25 -6.93 -4.85
C ALA A 248 -1.21 -5.94 -5.37
N LEU A 249 -1.00 -4.86 -4.62
CA LEU A 249 -0.22 -3.71 -5.04
C LEU A 249 1.01 -3.56 -4.16
N SER A 250 2.12 -3.19 -4.79
CA SER A 250 3.35 -2.77 -4.15
C SER A 250 3.88 -1.58 -4.89
N GLU A 251 4.30 -0.56 -4.15
CA GLU A 251 5.04 0.54 -4.74
C GLU A 251 6.27 -0.01 -5.47
N GLY A 252 6.56 0.52 -6.66
CA GLY A 252 7.73 0.11 -7.44
C GLY A 252 7.57 -1.14 -8.32
N ASP A 253 6.37 -1.74 -8.42
CA ASP A 253 6.12 -2.90 -9.30
C ASP A 253 4.76 -2.81 -10.00
N LYS A 254 4.46 -3.80 -10.85
CA LYS A 254 3.15 -4.01 -11.46
C LYS A 254 2.21 -4.75 -10.49
N PRO A 255 0.88 -4.59 -10.63
CA PRO A 255 -0.09 -5.30 -9.79
C PRO A 255 -0.05 -6.82 -10.00
N TYR A 256 -0.27 -7.60 -8.93
CA TYR A 256 -0.49 -9.04 -9.02
C TYR A 256 -1.99 -9.35 -8.93
N VAL A 257 -2.51 -10.14 -9.86
CA VAL A 257 -3.92 -10.55 -9.87
C VAL A 257 -4.12 -11.71 -8.91
N ILE A 258 -5.07 -11.54 -7.99
CA ILE A 258 -5.48 -12.54 -7.00
C ILE A 258 -6.88 -13.01 -7.37
N LYS A 259 -7.05 -14.34 -7.46
CA LYS A 259 -8.34 -14.98 -7.64
C LYS A 259 -8.82 -15.52 -6.31
N VAL A 260 -10.06 -15.18 -5.96
CA VAL A 260 -10.80 -15.83 -4.87
C VAL A 260 -11.42 -17.11 -5.43
N LEU A 261 -11.09 -18.25 -4.86
CA LEU A 261 -11.60 -19.55 -5.25
C LEU A 261 -12.98 -19.82 -4.62
N GLU A 262 -13.69 -20.82 -5.15
CA GLU A 262 -15.06 -21.13 -4.69
C GLU A 262 -15.11 -21.55 -3.21
N ASP A 263 -14.08 -22.27 -2.75
CA ASP A 263 -13.89 -22.70 -1.37
C ASP A 263 -13.42 -21.58 -0.44
N GLY A 264 -13.14 -20.40 -1.00
CA GLY A 264 -12.66 -19.22 -0.31
C GLY A 264 -11.15 -19.06 -0.33
N ASP A 265 -10.36 -20.01 -0.84
CA ASP A 265 -8.90 -19.86 -0.92
C ASP A 265 -8.48 -18.75 -1.90
N LEU A 266 -7.23 -18.30 -1.81
CA LEU A 266 -6.66 -17.28 -2.69
C LEU A 266 -5.56 -17.86 -3.57
N GLN A 267 -5.60 -17.53 -4.86
CA GLN A 267 -4.59 -17.92 -5.83
C GLN A 267 -4.04 -16.68 -6.55
N THR A 268 -2.72 -16.50 -6.55
CA THR A 268 -2.07 -15.53 -7.44
C THR A 268 -2.04 -16.06 -8.87
N LEU A 269 -2.66 -15.34 -9.81
CA LEU A 269 -2.71 -15.73 -11.23
C LEU A 269 -1.49 -15.25 -12.02
N GLY A 270 -0.97 -14.07 -11.69
CA GLY A 270 0.12 -13.46 -12.42
C GLY A 270 0.15 -11.94 -12.28
N LEU A 271 0.96 -11.29 -13.12
CA LEU A 271 1.12 -9.84 -13.18
C LEU A 271 0.14 -9.21 -14.14
N MET A 272 -0.46 -8.08 -13.74
CA MET A 272 -1.30 -7.27 -14.62
C MET A 272 -0.41 -6.34 -15.45
N ASP A 273 -0.35 -6.55 -16.77
CA ASP A 273 0.42 -5.72 -17.70
C ASP A 273 -0.46 -4.83 -18.60
N TYR A 274 -1.78 -4.97 -18.48
CA TYR A 274 -2.80 -4.23 -19.23
C TYR A 274 -2.59 -4.31 -20.76
N ASP A 275 -2.44 -5.53 -21.30
CA ASP A 275 -2.18 -5.77 -22.72
C ASP A 275 -0.88 -5.05 -23.15
N GLN A 276 0.16 -5.18 -22.32
CA GLN A 276 1.48 -4.54 -22.48
C GLN A 276 1.49 -3.00 -22.39
N ARG A 277 0.38 -2.37 -22.01
CA ARG A 277 0.29 -0.90 -21.89
C ARG A 277 0.89 -0.35 -20.60
N LEU A 278 1.08 -1.20 -19.59
CA LEU A 278 1.75 -0.84 -18.34
C LEU A 278 3.26 -1.10 -18.44
N SER A 279 3.99 -0.04 -18.78
CA SER A 279 5.46 -0.01 -18.88
C SER A 279 6.16 0.60 -17.66
N HIS A 280 5.40 1.22 -16.76
CA HIS A 280 5.89 1.91 -15.57
C HIS A 280 5.38 1.22 -14.31
N ASN A 281 5.92 1.57 -13.14
CA ASN A 281 5.40 1.13 -11.85
C ASN A 281 3.92 1.52 -11.67
N PHE A 282 3.24 0.88 -10.74
CA PHE A 282 1.83 1.15 -10.43
C PHE A 282 1.70 1.55 -8.95
N THR A 283 0.88 2.56 -8.66
CA THR A 283 0.64 3.04 -7.30
C THR A 283 -0.05 1.99 -6.45
N ALA A 284 0.27 1.95 -5.15
CA ALA A 284 -0.50 1.17 -4.18
C ALA A 284 -1.85 1.81 -3.81
N HIS A 285 -2.10 3.06 -4.23
CA HIS A 285 -3.33 3.78 -3.89
C HIS A 285 -4.11 4.30 -5.09
N PRO A 286 -4.45 3.45 -6.07
CA PRO A 286 -5.34 3.86 -7.15
C PRO A 286 -6.71 4.24 -6.59
N LYS A 287 -7.39 5.19 -7.25
CA LYS A 287 -8.72 5.67 -6.82
C LYS A 287 -9.76 5.31 -7.89
N ILE A 288 -10.88 4.73 -7.48
CA ILE A 288 -12.00 4.43 -8.38
C ILE A 288 -13.03 5.54 -8.25
N ASP A 289 -13.49 6.09 -9.38
CA ASP A 289 -14.66 6.97 -9.37
C ASP A 289 -15.94 6.13 -9.25
N PRO A 290 -16.73 6.30 -8.18
CA PRO A 290 -17.95 5.53 -7.97
C PRO A 290 -19.04 5.77 -9.02
N VAL A 291 -18.96 6.85 -9.82
CA VAL A 291 -19.94 7.17 -10.87
C VAL A 291 -19.57 6.52 -12.20
N THR A 292 -18.31 6.63 -12.64
CA THR A 292 -17.89 6.11 -13.95
C THR A 292 -17.39 4.66 -13.88
N GLY A 293 -16.96 4.20 -12.70
CA GLY A 293 -16.28 2.91 -12.50
C GLY A 293 -14.84 2.90 -13.03
N GLU A 294 -14.32 4.03 -13.49
CA GLU A 294 -12.94 4.16 -13.93
C GLU A 294 -11.99 4.20 -12.74
N MET A 295 -10.81 3.61 -12.92
CA MET A 295 -9.74 3.63 -11.95
C MET A 295 -8.65 4.60 -12.42
N PHE A 296 -8.31 5.53 -11.56
CA PHE A 296 -7.22 6.47 -11.75
C PHE A 296 -6.00 5.97 -11.00
N ALA A 297 -4.86 5.96 -11.67
CA ALA A 297 -3.61 5.46 -11.12
C ALA A 297 -2.44 6.29 -11.63
N PHE A 298 -1.34 6.26 -10.89
CA PHE A 298 -0.06 6.72 -11.38
C PHE A 298 1.00 5.66 -11.07
N GLY A 299 2.22 5.91 -11.53
CA GLY A 299 3.40 5.28 -10.96
C GLY A 299 4.51 6.28 -10.82
N TYR A 300 5.37 6.08 -9.82
CA TYR A 300 6.60 6.84 -9.67
C TYR A 300 7.84 5.94 -9.77
N SER A 301 8.98 6.50 -10.18
CA SER A 301 10.22 5.77 -10.45
C SER A 301 11.44 6.52 -9.91
N ARG A 302 12.54 5.78 -9.73
CA ARG A 302 13.85 6.30 -9.32
C ARG A 302 14.62 6.94 -10.48
N THR A 303 14.16 6.73 -11.71
CA THR A 303 14.76 7.27 -12.95
C THR A 303 13.68 7.91 -13.83
N PRO A 304 14.02 8.91 -14.67
CA PRO A 304 13.07 9.50 -15.61
C PRO A 304 12.46 8.47 -16.59
N PRO A 305 11.18 8.64 -17.01
CA PRO A 305 10.23 9.62 -16.47
C PRO A 305 9.85 9.27 -15.02
N TYR A 306 9.88 10.27 -14.13
CA TYR A 306 9.72 10.00 -12.69
C TYR A 306 8.28 9.70 -12.28
N VAL A 307 7.28 10.32 -12.93
CA VAL A 307 5.87 10.12 -12.61
C VAL A 307 5.07 9.95 -13.91
N THR A 308 4.24 8.91 -13.96
CA THR A 308 3.35 8.63 -15.10
C THR A 308 1.92 8.38 -14.61
N TYR A 309 0.97 9.21 -15.05
CA TYR A 309 -0.46 9.11 -14.75
C TYR A 309 -1.21 8.32 -15.81
N ARG A 310 -2.24 7.58 -15.38
CA ARG A 310 -3.04 6.68 -16.22
C ARG A 310 -4.49 6.63 -15.74
N VAL A 311 -5.39 6.47 -16.71
CA VAL A 311 -6.81 6.18 -16.49
C VAL A 311 -7.09 4.78 -17.01
N ILE A 312 -7.77 3.96 -16.23
CA ILE A 312 -8.21 2.63 -16.61
C ILE A 312 -9.74 2.64 -16.64
N SER A 313 -10.32 2.27 -17.78
CA SER A 313 -11.77 2.22 -17.94
C SER A 313 -12.43 1.21 -16.99
N LYS A 314 -13.74 1.32 -16.75
CA LYS A 314 -14.50 0.30 -15.98
C LYS A 314 -14.34 -1.13 -16.52
N ASP A 315 -14.00 -1.26 -17.79
CA ASP A 315 -13.80 -2.51 -18.52
C ASP A 315 -12.32 -2.95 -18.56
N GLY A 316 -11.47 -2.34 -17.72
CA GLY A 316 -10.06 -2.71 -17.56
C GLY A 316 -9.13 -2.27 -18.68
N VAL A 317 -9.57 -1.36 -19.57
CA VAL A 317 -8.74 -0.84 -20.66
C VAL A 317 -7.93 0.35 -20.15
N MET A 318 -6.60 0.22 -20.18
CA MET A 318 -5.69 1.30 -19.80
C MET A 318 -5.55 2.32 -20.93
N ASN A 319 -5.84 3.59 -20.67
CA ASN A 319 -5.68 4.69 -21.63
C ASN A 319 -4.20 5.05 -21.84
N ASP A 320 -3.94 5.97 -22.77
CA ASP A 320 -2.57 6.48 -22.99
C ASP A 320 -2.04 7.19 -21.74
N PRO A 321 -0.74 7.04 -21.44
CA PRO A 321 -0.14 7.66 -20.26
C PRO A 321 0.03 9.16 -20.42
N VAL A 322 -0.03 9.88 -19.29
CA VAL A 322 0.38 11.28 -19.18
C VAL A 322 1.62 11.33 -18.29
N GLN A 323 2.75 11.77 -18.84
CA GLN A 323 3.95 12.01 -18.03
C GLN A 323 3.77 13.30 -17.23
N ILE A 324 4.10 13.26 -15.94
CA ILE A 324 4.06 14.41 -15.04
C ILE A 324 5.50 14.76 -14.67
N THR A 325 5.94 15.95 -15.07
CA THR A 325 7.30 16.41 -14.84
C THR A 325 7.46 16.84 -13.38
N VAL A 326 8.34 16.14 -12.68
CA VAL A 326 8.87 16.51 -11.37
C VAL A 326 10.40 16.62 -11.48
N PRO A 327 11.05 17.51 -10.71
CA PRO A 327 12.46 17.84 -10.92
C PRO A 327 13.42 16.71 -10.51
N GLU A 328 13.04 15.90 -9.53
CA GLU A 328 13.87 14.84 -8.94
C GLU A 328 13.02 13.61 -8.62
N SER A 329 13.68 12.48 -8.35
CA SER A 329 13.04 11.27 -7.84
C SER A 329 12.58 11.49 -6.40
N ILE A 330 11.27 11.57 -6.20
CA ILE A 330 10.62 11.66 -4.89
C ILE A 330 9.88 10.35 -4.55
N MET A 331 9.57 10.16 -3.28
CA MET A 331 8.52 9.22 -2.88
C MET A 331 7.16 9.90 -3.03
N MET A 332 6.32 9.37 -3.92
CA MET A 332 4.92 9.76 -4.06
C MET A 332 4.05 8.54 -3.73
N HIS A 333 3.70 8.41 -2.44
CA HIS A 333 2.97 7.23 -1.94
C HIS A 333 1.53 7.18 -2.45
N ASP A 334 0.82 8.30 -2.30
CA ASP A 334 -0.60 8.43 -2.58
C ASP A 334 -0.88 9.64 -3.48
N PHE A 335 -2.11 9.74 -3.95
CA PHE A 335 -2.66 10.86 -4.72
C PHE A 335 -4.18 10.92 -4.46
N ALA A 336 -4.86 11.95 -4.93
CA ALA A 336 -6.31 12.04 -4.79
C ALA A 336 -7.00 12.35 -6.13
N ILE A 337 -8.30 12.09 -6.18
CA ILE A 337 -9.16 12.52 -7.28
C ILE A 337 -10.34 13.33 -6.73
N THR A 338 -10.80 14.33 -7.47
CA THR A 338 -12.10 15.02 -7.32
C THR A 338 -12.90 14.82 -8.58
N GLN A 339 -14.21 15.05 -8.65
CA GLN A 339 -15.02 14.82 -9.85
C GLN A 339 -14.33 15.12 -11.21
N ASN A 340 -13.59 16.23 -11.31
CA ASN A 340 -12.94 16.67 -12.56
C ASN A 340 -11.41 16.60 -12.54
N TYR A 341 -10.76 16.50 -11.37
CA TYR A 341 -9.30 16.60 -11.25
C TYR A 341 -8.64 15.37 -10.61
N ALA A 342 -7.36 15.20 -10.90
CA ALA A 342 -6.41 14.39 -10.16
C ALA A 342 -5.40 15.32 -9.47
N ILE A 343 -5.01 14.98 -8.24
CA ILE A 343 -4.14 15.78 -7.38
C ILE A 343 -2.85 14.99 -7.12
N PHE A 344 -1.74 15.45 -7.67
CA PHE A 344 -0.40 14.91 -7.46
C PHE A 344 0.32 15.66 -6.34
N MET A 345 1.10 14.95 -5.53
CA MET A 345 1.80 15.52 -4.39
C MET A 345 3.31 15.41 -4.61
N ASP A 346 3.93 16.50 -5.03
CA ASP A 346 5.39 16.63 -5.10
C ASP A 346 5.91 17.13 -3.75
N LEU A 347 6.22 16.15 -2.89
CA LEU A 347 6.62 16.37 -1.51
C LEU A 347 8.12 16.13 -1.36
N PRO A 348 8.82 16.87 -0.47
CA PRO A 348 10.27 16.93 -0.44
C PRO A 348 10.91 15.73 0.29
N LEU A 349 10.50 14.50 -0.05
CA LEU A 349 11.13 13.25 0.38
C LEU A 349 11.84 12.59 -0.81
N TYR A 350 13.13 12.87 -0.96
CA TYR A 350 13.91 12.55 -2.15
C TYR A 350 14.65 11.21 -2.02
N PHE A 351 14.74 10.48 -3.13
CA PHE A 351 15.63 9.32 -3.23
C PHE A 351 17.03 9.76 -3.68
N ARG A 352 17.99 9.78 -2.75
CA ARG A 352 19.36 10.29 -2.98
C ARG A 352 20.44 9.29 -2.54
N PRO A 353 20.62 8.17 -3.27
CA PRO A 353 21.55 7.10 -2.87
C PRO A 353 23.01 7.56 -2.76
N LYS A 354 23.42 8.61 -3.49
CA LYS A 354 24.78 9.18 -3.38
C LYS A 354 25.05 9.85 -2.03
N GLU A 355 24.00 10.32 -1.33
CA GLU A 355 24.14 10.95 -0.02
C GLU A 355 24.29 9.92 1.12
N MET A 356 23.92 8.65 0.89
CA MET A 356 24.02 7.59 1.89
C MET A 356 25.45 7.44 2.43
N VAL A 357 26.45 7.49 1.54
CA VAL A 357 27.86 7.29 1.91
C VAL A 357 28.44 8.49 2.67
N LYS A 358 28.05 9.72 2.31
CA LYS A 358 28.66 10.94 2.86
C LYS A 358 28.19 11.31 4.28
N GLY A 359 27.17 10.64 4.82
CA GLY A 359 26.64 10.96 6.15
C GLY A 359 25.88 9.84 6.82
N GLU A 360 26.14 8.58 6.44
CA GLU A 360 25.45 7.39 6.98
C GLU A 360 23.92 7.48 6.94
N LYS A 361 23.40 8.20 5.93
CA LYS A 361 21.98 8.49 5.79
C LYS A 361 21.25 7.32 5.15
N PHE A 362 19.95 7.27 5.41
CA PHE A 362 19.00 6.47 4.67
C PHE A 362 18.86 6.97 3.22
N SER A 363 18.48 6.10 2.28
CA SER A 363 18.37 6.47 0.86
C SER A 363 17.30 7.51 0.57
N TYR A 364 16.28 7.60 1.44
CA TYR A 364 15.24 8.62 1.37
C TYR A 364 15.51 9.74 2.38
N VAL A 365 15.66 10.96 1.89
CA VAL A 365 16.03 12.13 2.69
C VAL A 365 14.95 13.20 2.54
N PHE A 366 14.41 13.63 3.68
CA PHE A 366 13.46 14.74 3.72
C PHE A 366 14.19 16.08 3.72
N ASP A 367 13.83 16.98 2.81
CA ASP A 367 14.38 18.32 2.71
C ASP A 367 13.39 19.36 3.25
N ALA A 368 13.55 19.71 4.53
CA ALA A 368 12.70 20.68 5.20
C ALA A 368 12.83 22.11 4.64
N THR A 369 13.82 22.39 3.79
CA THR A 369 13.99 23.73 3.16
C THR A 369 13.10 23.91 1.94
N LYS A 370 12.53 22.83 1.40
CA LYS A 370 11.67 22.83 0.23
C LYS A 370 10.20 22.87 0.63
N LYS A 371 9.41 23.66 -0.09
CA LYS A 371 7.94 23.67 0.04
C LYS A 371 7.33 22.40 -0.55
N ALA A 372 6.16 22.02 -0.06
CA ALA A 372 5.34 20.99 -0.68
C ALA A 372 4.61 21.58 -1.90
N ARG A 373 4.55 20.84 -3.00
CA ARG A 373 3.84 21.25 -4.22
C ARG A 373 2.70 20.29 -4.56
N PHE A 374 1.56 20.83 -4.94
CA PHE A 374 0.35 20.09 -5.27
C PHE A 374 -0.06 20.39 -6.70
N GLY A 375 -0.01 19.38 -7.57
CA GLY A 375 -0.32 19.49 -8.98
C GLY A 375 -1.75 19.06 -9.25
N ILE A 376 -2.61 19.98 -9.65
CA ILE A 376 -4.01 19.72 -9.96
C ILE A 376 -4.17 19.63 -11.48
N LEU A 377 -4.50 18.44 -11.96
CA LEU A 377 -4.60 18.12 -13.38
C LEU A 377 -6.03 17.69 -13.73
N PRO A 378 -6.66 18.20 -14.80
CA PRO A 378 -7.90 17.62 -15.30
C PRO A 378 -7.73 16.11 -15.58
N ARG A 379 -8.64 15.27 -15.09
CA ARG A 379 -8.52 13.80 -15.11
C ARG A 379 -8.25 13.20 -16.51
N TYR A 380 -8.72 13.87 -17.56
CA TYR A 380 -8.58 13.42 -18.95
C TYR A 380 -7.63 14.28 -19.78
N ALA A 381 -6.80 15.10 -19.13
CA ALA A 381 -5.74 15.84 -19.80
C ALA A 381 -4.88 14.88 -20.65
N LYS A 382 -4.46 15.32 -21.83
CA LYS A 382 -3.64 14.52 -22.75
C LYS A 382 -2.14 14.72 -22.52
N ASN A 383 -1.77 15.74 -21.78
CA ASN A 383 -0.41 16.09 -21.41
C ASN A 383 -0.44 16.94 -20.13
N GLU A 384 0.73 17.18 -19.55
CA GLU A 384 0.87 17.94 -18.32
C GLU A 384 0.64 19.44 -18.44
N LEU A 385 0.49 20.02 -19.64
CA LEU A 385 0.38 21.48 -19.81
C LEU A 385 -0.84 22.10 -19.10
N GLN A 386 -1.82 21.27 -18.75
CA GLN A 386 -3.02 21.67 -18.02
C GLN A 386 -2.88 21.58 -16.50
N ILE A 387 -1.72 21.14 -15.99
CA ILE A 387 -1.49 21.05 -14.56
C ILE A 387 -1.34 22.44 -13.95
N LYS A 388 -2.04 22.69 -12.85
CA LYS A 388 -1.83 23.87 -12.00
C LYS A 388 -1.11 23.45 -10.73
N TRP A 389 0.09 23.99 -10.52
CA TRP A 389 0.88 23.72 -9.33
C TRP A 389 0.63 24.78 -8.26
N PHE A 390 0.36 24.31 -7.04
CA PHE A 390 0.17 25.12 -5.86
C PHE A 390 1.25 24.82 -4.83
N GLU A 391 1.69 25.83 -4.08
CA GLU A 391 2.68 25.65 -3.02
C GLU A 391 2.04 25.79 -1.64
N LEU A 392 2.44 24.90 -0.73
CA LEU A 392 2.13 24.97 0.70
C LEU A 392 3.41 24.82 1.52
N PRO A 393 3.40 25.21 2.81
CA PRO A 393 4.50 24.93 3.72
C PRO A 393 4.98 23.47 3.67
N THR A 394 6.27 23.26 3.94
CA THR A 394 6.91 21.94 3.89
C THR A 394 6.16 20.91 4.73
N CYS A 395 5.91 19.74 4.14
CA CYS A 395 5.27 18.61 4.79
C CYS A 395 5.46 17.32 3.99
N PHE A 396 5.10 16.20 4.59
CA PHE A 396 4.95 14.93 3.90
C PHE A 396 3.57 14.32 4.16
N ILE A 397 3.04 13.58 3.20
CA ILE A 397 1.74 12.94 3.28
C ILE A 397 1.92 11.51 2.79
N PHE A 398 1.68 10.54 3.67
CA PHE A 398 1.50 9.16 3.26
C PHE A 398 0.11 8.97 2.67
N HIS A 399 -0.94 9.33 3.40
CA HIS A 399 -2.30 8.96 3.02
C HIS A 399 -3.23 10.17 2.87
N THR A 400 -4.00 10.12 1.79
CA THR A 400 -5.13 11.02 1.53
C THR A 400 -6.42 10.36 2.02
N ALA A 401 -7.30 11.14 2.64
CA ALA A 401 -8.62 10.67 3.06
C ALA A 401 -9.61 10.75 1.89
N ASN A 402 -9.79 11.95 1.33
CA ASN A 402 -10.64 12.22 0.19
C ASN A 402 -10.32 13.61 -0.39
N ALA A 403 -10.85 13.90 -1.57
CA ALA A 403 -10.83 15.24 -2.15
C ALA A 403 -12.15 15.52 -2.89
N TRP A 404 -12.53 16.80 -3.01
CA TRP A 404 -13.73 17.21 -3.76
C TRP A 404 -13.60 18.67 -4.24
N GLU A 405 -14.60 19.16 -4.97
CA GLU A 405 -14.66 20.52 -5.50
C GLU A 405 -15.77 21.32 -4.82
N GLU A 406 -15.51 22.58 -4.48
CA GLU A 406 -16.52 23.56 -4.00
C GLU A 406 -16.33 24.88 -4.76
N GLY A 407 -17.23 25.18 -5.70
CA GLY A 407 -17.10 26.37 -6.55
C GLY A 407 -15.78 26.35 -7.35
N ASN A 408 -14.94 27.35 -7.15
CA ASN A 408 -13.62 27.46 -7.80
C ASN A 408 -12.49 26.83 -6.97
N GLU A 409 -12.80 26.15 -5.87
CA GLU A 409 -11.81 25.50 -5.01
C GLU A 409 -11.79 23.97 -5.17
N VAL A 410 -10.59 23.42 -5.13
CA VAL A 410 -10.35 21.98 -4.91
C VAL A 410 -9.92 21.80 -3.46
N ILE A 411 -10.57 20.86 -2.76
CA ILE A 411 -10.33 20.56 -1.35
C ILE A 411 -9.71 19.17 -1.25
N LEU A 412 -8.63 19.05 -0.49
CA LEU A 412 -7.96 17.80 -0.16
C LEU A 412 -7.94 17.61 1.35
N ILE A 413 -8.37 16.44 1.82
CA ILE A 413 -8.20 16.00 3.21
C ILE A 413 -7.10 14.95 3.25
N ALA A 414 -6.05 15.20 4.04
CA ALA A 414 -4.88 14.32 4.11
C ALA A 414 -4.25 14.28 5.50
N CYS A 415 -3.56 13.17 5.79
CA CYS A 415 -2.76 12.99 6.99
C CYS A 415 -1.34 13.51 6.74
N ARG A 416 -0.98 14.59 7.42
CA ARG A 416 0.25 15.36 7.23
C ARG A 416 1.24 15.07 8.35
N LEU A 417 2.48 14.82 7.95
CA LEU A 417 3.63 14.65 8.81
C LEU A 417 4.57 15.84 8.70
N GLN A 418 5.06 16.28 9.87
CA GLN A 418 6.14 17.25 9.96
C GLN A 418 7.48 16.51 10.06
N ASN A 419 8.40 16.77 9.13
CA ASN A 419 9.77 16.24 9.17
C ASN A 419 9.87 14.70 9.31
N PRO A 420 9.33 13.91 8.38
CA PRO A 420 9.38 12.45 8.45
C PRO A 420 10.83 11.93 8.46
N ASN A 421 11.07 10.87 9.23
CA ASN A 421 12.31 10.10 9.19
C ASN A 421 11.99 8.61 9.06
N LEU A 422 12.27 8.03 7.90
CA LEU A 422 11.95 6.63 7.57
C LEU A 422 12.91 5.61 8.20
N ASP A 423 14.03 6.07 8.76
CA ASP A 423 15.02 5.19 9.42
C ASP A 423 14.64 4.91 10.89
N MET A 424 13.74 5.72 11.47
CA MET A 424 13.36 5.57 12.87
C MET A 424 12.19 4.62 13.04
N VAL A 425 12.26 3.79 14.09
CA VAL A 425 11.05 3.16 14.64
C VAL A 425 10.13 4.29 15.12
N PRO A 426 8.84 4.32 14.71
CA PRO A 426 7.90 5.34 15.15
C PRO A 426 7.90 5.38 16.69
N SER A 427 8.39 6.48 17.25
CA SER A 427 8.39 6.75 18.68
C SER A 427 7.24 7.69 19.02
N TYR A 428 7.04 7.96 20.31
CA TYR A 428 5.96 8.79 20.85
C TYR A 428 5.84 10.22 20.25
N ASN A 429 6.86 10.71 19.51
CA ASN A 429 6.87 12.04 18.88
C ASN A 429 6.48 12.06 17.39
N PHE A 430 5.99 10.94 16.83
CA PHE A 430 5.49 10.90 15.46
C PHE A 430 4.11 11.56 15.38
N THR A 431 4.06 12.84 15.00
CA THR A 431 2.81 13.59 14.88
C THR A 431 2.31 13.53 13.44
N ASN A 432 1.31 12.70 13.21
CA ASN A 432 0.54 12.70 11.96
C ASN A 432 -0.82 13.36 12.19
N GLU A 433 -1.13 14.41 11.45
CA GLU A 433 -2.27 15.26 11.76
C GLU A 433 -3.20 15.38 10.54
N LEU A 434 -4.51 15.40 10.78
CA LEU A 434 -5.47 15.56 9.70
C LEU A 434 -5.54 17.03 9.27
N TYR A 435 -5.33 17.30 7.98
CA TYR A 435 -5.38 18.63 7.39
C TYR A 435 -6.43 18.72 6.28
N GLU A 436 -7.10 19.86 6.21
CA GLU A 436 -7.82 20.34 5.04
C GLU A 436 -6.91 21.29 4.26
N MET A 437 -6.73 21.04 2.97
CA MET A 437 -5.99 21.89 2.05
C MET A 437 -6.96 22.38 0.98
N ARG A 438 -6.94 23.69 0.70
CA ARG A 438 -7.80 24.32 -0.31
C ARG A 438 -6.94 24.96 -1.38
N PHE A 439 -7.31 24.74 -2.64
CA PHE A 439 -6.62 25.24 -3.81
C PHE A 439 -7.61 26.01 -4.70
N ASN A 440 -7.48 27.32 -4.77
CA ASN A 440 -8.35 28.15 -5.59
C ASN A 440 -7.86 28.15 -7.05
N MET A 441 -8.64 27.54 -7.93
CA MET A 441 -8.29 27.30 -9.33
C MET A 441 -8.28 28.58 -10.19
N GLU A 442 -8.89 29.66 -9.72
CA GLU A 442 -8.95 30.96 -10.40
C GLU A 442 -7.82 31.89 -9.95
N THR A 443 -7.63 32.05 -8.64
CA THR A 443 -6.64 32.99 -8.08
C THR A 443 -5.24 32.40 -7.94
N GLY A 444 -5.11 31.07 -7.97
CA GLY A 444 -3.84 30.39 -7.72
C GLY A 444 -3.43 30.33 -6.25
N ILE A 445 -4.27 30.80 -5.33
CA ILE A 445 -4.00 30.81 -3.89
C ILE A 445 -4.27 29.42 -3.30
N ALA A 446 -3.37 28.96 -2.43
CA ALA A 446 -3.56 27.75 -1.63
C ALA A 446 -3.52 28.06 -0.13
N SER A 447 -4.31 27.32 0.64
CA SER A 447 -4.33 27.40 2.09
C SER A 447 -4.44 26.01 2.73
N GLN A 448 -4.09 25.90 3.99
CA GLN A 448 -4.24 24.66 4.76
C GLN A 448 -4.67 24.95 6.19
N LYS A 449 -5.50 24.06 6.75
CA LYS A 449 -6.03 24.14 8.11
C LYS A 449 -5.97 22.77 8.76
N LYS A 450 -5.47 22.72 10.00
CA LYS A 450 -5.50 21.52 10.84
C LYS A 450 -6.94 21.22 11.28
N LEU A 451 -7.38 19.98 11.14
CA LEU A 451 -8.73 19.53 11.49
C LEU A 451 -8.83 18.77 12.83
N SER A 452 -7.75 18.15 13.30
CA SER A 452 -7.74 17.33 14.53
C SER A 452 -6.44 17.53 15.32
N GLU A 453 -6.51 17.46 16.66
CA GLU A 453 -5.39 17.77 17.58
C GLU A 453 -4.46 16.60 17.95
N SER A 454 -4.58 15.39 17.40
CA SER A 454 -3.66 14.28 17.74
C SER A 454 -3.50 13.23 16.63
N ALA A 455 -2.48 12.37 16.75
CA ALA A 455 -2.00 11.38 15.78
C ALA A 455 -3.12 10.59 15.06
N VAL A 456 -3.41 10.92 13.80
CA VAL A 456 -4.36 10.20 12.93
C VAL A 456 -3.64 9.79 11.65
N ASP A 457 -3.74 8.50 11.30
CA ASP A 457 -3.29 7.94 10.03
C ASP A 457 -4.26 6.85 9.55
N PHE A 458 -4.03 6.32 8.34
CA PHE A 458 -4.88 5.35 7.64
C PHE A 458 -6.34 5.82 7.49
N PRO A 459 -6.58 7.04 6.96
CA PRO A 459 -7.92 7.55 6.80
C PRO A 459 -8.73 6.64 5.86
N LYS A 460 -9.99 6.40 6.22
CA LYS A 460 -10.97 5.71 5.38
C LYS A 460 -12.23 6.56 5.29
N VAL A 461 -12.74 6.69 4.07
CA VAL A 461 -14.04 7.31 3.78
C VAL A 461 -14.94 6.28 3.10
N ASN A 462 -16.24 6.56 3.09
CA ASN A 462 -17.17 5.75 2.29
C ASN A 462 -16.79 5.88 0.80
N GLN A 463 -16.44 4.76 0.17
CA GLN A 463 -15.93 4.73 -1.22
C GLN A 463 -16.97 5.19 -2.26
N PHE A 464 -18.27 5.16 -1.93
CA PHE A 464 -19.31 5.76 -2.78
C PHE A 464 -19.19 7.29 -2.91
N TYR A 465 -18.35 7.92 -2.08
CA TYR A 465 -18.06 9.35 -2.09
C TYR A 465 -16.61 9.65 -2.48
N THR A 466 -15.85 8.69 -3.01
CA THR A 466 -14.50 8.99 -3.52
C THR A 466 -14.58 10.08 -4.59
N GLY A 467 -13.85 11.18 -4.35
CA GLY A 467 -13.84 12.35 -5.21
C GLY A 467 -15.01 13.32 -5.02
N ARG A 468 -15.85 13.11 -3.99
CA ARG A 468 -17.06 13.89 -3.70
C ARG A 468 -17.20 14.15 -2.20
N LYS A 469 -17.90 15.22 -1.84
CA LYS A 469 -18.22 15.53 -0.44
C LYS A 469 -19.25 14.53 0.09
N GLN A 470 -19.00 13.99 1.28
CA GLN A 470 -19.90 13.06 1.96
C GLN A 470 -21.08 13.76 2.61
#